data_AF-A0A1V4QKV5-F1
#
_entry.id   AF-A0A1V4QKV5-F1
#
_cell.length_a   1.000
_cell.length_b   1.000
_cell.length_c   1.000
_cell.angle_alpha   90.00
_cell.angle_beta   90.00
_cell.angle_gamma   90.00
#
_symmetry.space_group_name_H-M   'P 1'
#
loop_
_entity.id
_entity.type
_entity.pdbx_description
1 polymer ?
#
loop_
_entity_poly.entity_id
_entity_poly.type
_entity_poly.pdbx_seq_one_letter_code
_entity_poly.pdbx_strand_id
1 'polypeptide(L)'
;MSVNRKIAAAFNPSAHIVVFPGDCLRLLKSIPDGSWQLVVTSPPYNLGKEYEKRLKLELYLAQQAEVIKECVRCLSPAGSICWQVGNYVDQGAIIPLDTVLYPIFRDFGLKLRNRIIWHFEHGLHCSRRFSGRYETILWFTKTDNYVFNLDPVRVPQKYPGKKYFKGPKAGQYSCNPLGKNPGDLWVIPNVKCNHIEKTEHPCQFPVELIERLVLSLTNVGDWVFDPFLGTGTSVIAAIRHQRKGAGAEIIPKYIDLARSRIEQELAGTLKTRPMDRPVYDPIETGNSLTIAPWSNNKKIR
;
A
#
# COMPACT_ATOMS: atom_id res chain seq x y z
N MET A 1 16.13 19.73 19.34
CA MET A 1 17.05 18.61 19.09
C MET A 1 16.92 18.22 17.63
N SER A 2 17.97 18.39 16.82
CA SER A 2 17.94 18.00 15.41
C SER A 2 17.89 16.49 15.30
N VAL A 3 16.75 15.94 14.87
CA VAL A 3 16.63 14.50 14.60
C VAL A 3 17.61 14.18 13.47
N ASN A 4 18.60 13.34 13.75
CA ASN A 4 19.58 12.90 12.76
C ASN A 4 18.86 12.04 11.69
N ARG A 5 18.45 12.68 10.59
CA ARG A 5 17.68 12.08 9.48
C ARG A 5 18.56 11.45 8.40
N LYS A 6 19.78 11.03 8.76
CA LYS A 6 20.68 10.35 7.83
C LYS A 6 20.12 8.97 7.47
N ILE A 7 20.18 8.62 6.18
CA ILE A 7 19.81 7.30 5.68
C ILE A 7 20.91 6.31 6.06
N ALA A 8 20.58 5.31 6.88
CA ALA A 8 21.49 4.24 7.25
C ALA A 8 21.43 3.09 6.24
N ALA A 9 22.56 2.43 5.99
CA ALA A 9 22.65 1.26 5.11
C ALA A 9 22.43 -0.08 5.84
N ALA A 10 22.34 -0.05 7.18
CA ALA A 10 22.10 -1.21 8.03
C ALA A 10 21.16 -0.83 9.18
N PHE A 11 20.45 -1.81 9.72
CA PHE A 11 19.54 -1.58 10.83
C PHE A 11 20.32 -1.20 12.11
N ASN A 12 19.86 -0.14 12.76
CA ASN A 12 20.32 0.28 14.07
C ASN A 12 19.10 0.86 14.81
N PRO A 13 18.80 0.45 16.06
CA PRO A 13 17.67 0.99 16.82
C PRO A 13 17.65 2.53 16.98
N SER A 14 18.83 3.17 16.92
CA SER A 14 18.97 4.63 16.98
C SER A 14 18.76 5.33 15.64
N ALA A 15 18.76 4.58 14.53
CA ALA A 15 18.42 5.13 13.22
C ALA A 15 16.93 5.47 13.13
N HIS A 16 16.59 6.33 12.17
CA HIS A 16 15.20 6.66 11.83
C HIS A 16 14.84 6.18 10.43
N ILE A 17 15.84 6.05 9.56
CA ILE A 17 15.69 5.71 8.16
C ILE A 17 16.75 4.68 7.81
N VAL A 18 16.32 3.53 7.30
CA VAL A 18 17.21 2.46 6.85
C VAL A 18 16.82 2.08 5.43
N VAL A 19 17.74 2.19 4.47
CA VAL A 19 17.60 1.45 3.20
C VAL A 19 18.81 0.55 3.02
N PHE A 20 18.54 -0.74 3.17
CA PHE A 20 19.53 -1.79 3.14
C PHE A 20 19.75 -2.27 1.70
N PRO A 21 20.98 -2.17 1.16
CA PRO A 21 21.29 -2.69 -0.15
C PRO A 21 21.54 -4.20 -0.06
N GLY A 22 20.57 -5.00 -0.42
CA GLY A 22 20.70 -6.46 -0.47
C GLY A 22 19.42 -7.20 -0.13
N ASP A 23 19.58 -8.51 0.05
CA ASP A 23 18.49 -9.44 0.29
C ASP A 23 17.76 -9.15 1.62
N CYS A 24 16.43 -9.19 1.57
CA CYS A 24 15.59 -8.84 2.71
C CYS A 24 15.71 -9.82 3.89
N LEU A 25 15.96 -11.11 3.64
CA LEU A 25 16.17 -12.09 4.70
C LEU A 25 17.48 -11.84 5.44
N ARG A 26 18.52 -11.33 4.76
CA ARG A 26 19.76 -10.89 5.42
C ARG A 26 19.49 -9.77 6.41
N LEU A 27 18.71 -8.76 6.00
CA LEU A 27 18.31 -7.67 6.88
C LEU A 27 17.47 -8.21 8.04
N LEU A 28 16.38 -8.93 7.75
CA LEU A 28 15.44 -9.46 8.75
C LEU A 28 16.15 -10.29 9.83
N LYS A 29 17.11 -11.15 9.47
CA LYS A 29 17.89 -11.95 10.42
C LYS A 29 18.72 -11.12 11.41
N SER A 30 19.07 -9.89 11.06
CA SER A 30 19.77 -8.95 11.95
C SER A 30 18.87 -8.14 12.87
N ILE A 31 17.54 -8.22 12.67
CA ILE A 31 16.56 -7.44 13.41
C ILE A 31 16.04 -8.25 14.60
N PRO A 32 15.98 -7.66 15.81
CA PRO A 32 15.39 -8.31 16.98
C PRO A 32 13.90 -8.62 16.80
N ASP A 33 13.43 -9.64 17.53
CA ASP A 33 12.01 -9.97 17.63
C ASP A 33 11.19 -8.76 18.07
N GLY A 34 9.98 -8.61 17.54
CA GLY A 34 9.06 -7.55 17.98
C GLY A 34 9.45 -6.11 17.62
N SER A 35 10.44 -5.90 16.75
CA SER A 35 10.93 -4.57 16.34
C SER A 35 9.96 -3.74 15.49
N TRP A 36 9.07 -4.37 14.71
CA TRP A 36 8.24 -3.70 13.71
C TRP A 36 6.81 -3.50 14.20
N GLN A 37 6.28 -2.29 14.03
CA GLN A 37 4.86 -2.04 14.26
C GLN A 37 4.02 -2.31 13.00
N LEU A 38 4.55 -1.96 11.84
CA LEU A 38 3.89 -2.23 10.56
C LEU A 38 4.90 -2.83 9.57
N VAL A 39 4.56 -3.97 8.99
CA VAL A 39 5.18 -4.44 7.75
C VAL A 39 4.22 -4.12 6.60
N VAL A 40 4.67 -3.40 5.58
CA VAL A 40 3.85 -3.05 4.43
C VAL A 40 4.67 -3.20 3.15
N THR A 41 4.13 -3.93 2.17
CA THR A 41 4.88 -4.23 0.96
C THR A 41 3.99 -4.67 -0.21
N SER A 42 4.60 -4.72 -1.39
CA SER A 42 4.11 -5.37 -2.60
C SER A 42 5.23 -6.26 -3.15
N PRO A 43 5.23 -7.57 -2.87
CA PRO A 43 6.32 -8.44 -3.29
C PRO A 43 6.43 -8.54 -4.82
N PRO A 44 7.63 -8.79 -5.36
CA PRO A 44 7.78 -9.04 -6.79
C PRO A 44 7.10 -10.35 -7.18
N TYR A 45 6.23 -10.29 -8.19
CA TYR A 45 5.53 -11.50 -8.63
C TYR A 45 6.40 -12.43 -9.48
N ASN A 46 7.55 -12.00 -10.04
CA ASN A 46 8.54 -12.83 -10.77
C ASN A 46 8.04 -13.86 -11.82
N LEU A 47 6.76 -13.82 -12.24
CA LEU A 47 6.12 -14.93 -12.99
C LEU A 47 6.14 -14.74 -14.52
N GLY A 48 7.22 -14.18 -15.08
CA GLY A 48 7.30 -13.74 -16.49
C GLY A 48 8.25 -14.49 -17.43
N LYS A 49 8.86 -15.63 -17.06
CA LYS A 49 9.75 -16.41 -17.97
C LYS A 49 9.09 -17.73 -18.41
N GLU A 50 9.52 -18.32 -19.53
CA GLU A 50 8.80 -19.39 -20.26
C GLU A 50 8.86 -20.84 -19.72
N TYR A 51 9.66 -21.16 -18.70
CA TYR A 51 9.68 -22.54 -18.15
C TYR A 51 8.56 -22.85 -17.13
N GLU A 52 8.24 -24.13 -16.93
CA GLU A 52 7.08 -24.69 -16.18
C GLU A 52 6.51 -23.79 -15.07
N LYS A 53 5.38 -23.15 -15.39
CA LYS A 53 4.77 -22.06 -14.60
C LYS A 53 4.21 -22.49 -13.24
N ARG A 54 3.76 -23.75 -13.11
CA ARG A 54 3.25 -24.29 -11.84
C ARG A 54 4.34 -24.42 -10.77
N LEU A 55 5.51 -24.94 -11.16
CA LEU A 55 6.70 -24.96 -10.30
C LEU A 55 7.12 -23.56 -9.86
N LYS A 56 6.87 -22.53 -10.69
CA LYS A 56 7.16 -21.13 -10.33
C LYS A 56 6.21 -20.57 -9.28
N LEU A 57 4.92 -20.93 -9.31
CA LEU A 57 3.99 -20.48 -8.29
C LEU A 57 4.32 -21.13 -6.94
N GLU A 58 4.60 -22.44 -6.91
CA GLU A 58 4.99 -23.14 -5.68
C GLU A 58 6.31 -22.57 -5.11
N LEU A 59 7.31 -22.35 -5.95
CA LEU A 59 8.56 -21.70 -5.55
C LEU A 59 8.33 -20.27 -5.03
N TYR A 60 7.48 -19.49 -5.70
CA TYR A 60 7.10 -18.15 -5.25
C TYR A 60 6.46 -18.21 -3.86
N LEU A 61 5.48 -19.08 -3.64
CA LEU A 61 4.81 -19.23 -2.35
C LEU A 61 5.79 -19.67 -1.25
N ALA A 62 6.72 -20.57 -1.55
CA ALA A 62 7.77 -20.97 -0.61
C ALA A 62 8.69 -19.80 -0.22
N GLN A 63 9.15 -19.01 -1.21
CA GLN A 63 9.96 -17.82 -0.96
C GLN A 63 9.20 -16.77 -0.14
N GLN A 64 7.92 -16.55 -0.46
CA GLN A 64 7.07 -15.65 0.33
C GLN A 64 6.92 -16.17 1.77
N ALA A 65 6.72 -17.47 1.97
CA ALA A 65 6.60 -18.07 3.30
C ALA A 65 7.85 -17.83 4.17
N GLU A 66 9.05 -17.92 3.60
CA GLU A 66 10.30 -17.63 4.32
C GLU A 66 10.36 -16.16 4.79
N VAL A 67 10.02 -15.22 3.91
CA VAL A 67 10.01 -13.79 4.25
C VAL A 67 8.90 -13.48 5.27
N ILE A 68 7.71 -14.03 5.06
CA ILE A 68 6.56 -13.84 5.97
C ILE A 68 6.92 -14.37 7.37
N LYS A 69 7.54 -15.55 7.47
CA LYS A 69 7.99 -16.12 8.75
C LYS A 69 8.87 -15.14 9.54
N GLU A 70 9.89 -14.60 8.89
CA GLU A 70 10.82 -13.65 9.53
C GLU A 70 10.15 -12.30 9.83
N CYS A 71 9.26 -11.83 8.96
CA CYS A 71 8.43 -10.65 9.25
C CYS A 71 7.56 -10.88 10.50
N VAL A 72 6.92 -12.04 10.64
CA VAL A 72 6.09 -12.39 11.81
C VAL A 72 6.93 -12.43 13.10
N ARG A 73 8.15 -12.99 13.04
CA ARG A 73 9.10 -12.96 14.17
C ARG A 73 9.41 -11.51 14.59
N CYS A 74 9.79 -10.67 13.64
CA CYS A 74 10.16 -9.28 13.88
C CYS A 74 8.96 -8.37 14.22
N LEU A 75 7.72 -8.80 14.01
CA LEU A 75 6.53 -8.00 14.27
C LEU A 75 6.22 -7.90 15.77
N SER A 76 5.91 -6.70 16.26
CA SER A 76 5.49 -6.47 17.64
C SER A 76 4.18 -7.20 17.96
N PRO A 77 3.86 -7.51 19.23
CA PRO A 77 2.57 -8.10 19.59
C PRO A 77 1.37 -7.27 19.13
N ALA A 78 1.52 -5.95 19.04
CA ALA A 78 0.51 -5.02 18.55
C ALA A 78 0.60 -4.71 17.06
N GLY A 79 1.53 -5.35 16.36
CA GLY A 79 1.88 -5.04 14.99
C GLY A 79 0.93 -5.61 13.95
N SER A 80 0.98 -4.99 12.77
CA SER A 80 0.22 -5.38 11.58
C SER A 80 1.11 -5.73 10.39
N ILE A 81 0.65 -6.63 9.53
CA ILE A 81 1.22 -6.87 8.19
C ILE A 81 0.18 -6.50 7.14
N CYS A 82 0.59 -5.71 6.15
CA CYS A 82 -0.21 -5.33 4.99
C CYS A 82 0.51 -5.82 3.74
N TRP A 83 -0.01 -6.91 3.16
CA TRP A 83 0.58 -7.55 1.99
C TRP A 83 -0.25 -7.24 0.75
N GLN A 84 0.26 -6.34 -0.09
CA GLN A 84 -0.43 -5.92 -1.30
C GLN A 84 -0.11 -6.89 -2.44
N VAL A 85 -1.14 -7.52 -3.00
CA VAL A 85 -0.99 -8.46 -4.11
C VAL A 85 -2.07 -8.30 -5.17
N GLY A 86 -1.69 -8.56 -6.41
CA GLY A 86 -2.59 -8.60 -7.56
C GLY A 86 -3.00 -10.02 -7.95
N ASN A 87 -3.08 -10.25 -9.24
CA ASN A 87 -3.45 -11.55 -9.80
C ASN A 87 -2.31 -12.12 -10.63
N TYR A 88 -2.19 -13.44 -10.61
CA TYR A 88 -1.38 -14.20 -11.55
C TYR A 88 -2.27 -14.79 -12.64
N VAL A 89 -1.75 -14.94 -13.86
CA VAL A 89 -2.47 -15.55 -14.98
C VAL A 89 -1.73 -16.80 -15.43
N ASP A 90 -2.38 -17.94 -15.33
CA ASP A 90 -1.87 -19.23 -15.80
C ASP A 90 -2.83 -19.85 -16.81
N GLN A 91 -2.35 -20.12 -18.02
CA GLN A 91 -3.15 -20.68 -19.12
C GLN A 91 -4.54 -20.02 -19.33
N GLY A 92 -4.63 -18.70 -19.10
CA GLY A 92 -5.87 -17.93 -19.22
C GLY A 92 -6.76 -17.92 -17.97
N ALA A 93 -6.47 -18.77 -16.97
CA ALA A 93 -7.10 -18.72 -15.66
C ALA A 93 -6.47 -17.62 -14.79
N ILE A 94 -7.31 -16.95 -14.00
CA ILE A 94 -6.87 -15.97 -13.02
C ILE A 94 -6.68 -16.67 -11.69
N ILE A 95 -5.48 -16.55 -11.14
CA ILE A 95 -5.11 -17.02 -9.81
C ILE A 95 -4.96 -15.77 -8.92
N PRO A 96 -5.93 -15.49 -8.04
CA PRO A 96 -5.83 -14.37 -7.11
C PRO A 96 -4.75 -14.66 -6.08
N LEU A 97 -3.68 -13.86 -6.07
CA LEU A 97 -2.53 -14.14 -5.19
C LEU A 97 -2.89 -14.01 -3.71
N ASP A 98 -3.88 -13.17 -3.39
CA ASP A 98 -4.43 -13.03 -2.05
C ASP A 98 -5.02 -14.35 -1.53
N THR A 99 -5.69 -15.12 -2.39
CA THR A 99 -6.31 -16.40 -2.01
C THR A 99 -5.28 -17.48 -1.69
N VAL A 100 -4.18 -17.56 -2.46
CA VAL A 100 -3.14 -18.57 -2.28
C VAL A 100 -2.12 -18.20 -1.21
N LEU A 101 -1.96 -16.91 -0.90
CA LEU A 101 -1.08 -16.45 0.18
C LEU A 101 -1.77 -16.44 1.55
N TYR A 102 -3.10 -16.27 1.60
CA TYR A 102 -3.85 -16.25 2.86
C TYR A 102 -3.52 -17.41 3.83
N PRO A 103 -3.47 -18.68 3.39
CA PRO A 103 -3.16 -19.80 4.27
C PRO A 103 -1.79 -19.66 4.95
N ILE A 104 -0.78 -19.13 4.25
CA ILE A 104 0.58 -18.97 4.80
C ILE A 104 0.55 -18.05 6.03
N PHE A 105 -0.12 -16.90 5.94
CA PHE A 105 -0.24 -15.96 7.06
C PHE A 105 -1.01 -16.57 8.24
N ARG A 106 -2.11 -17.29 7.95
CA ARG A 106 -2.91 -17.97 8.96
C ARG A 106 -2.11 -19.06 9.68
N ASP A 107 -1.33 -19.83 8.94
CA ASP A 107 -0.52 -20.94 9.47
C ASP A 107 0.63 -20.42 10.35
N PHE A 108 1.08 -19.18 10.14
CA PHE A 108 1.95 -18.44 11.07
C PHE A 108 1.20 -17.73 12.22
N GLY A 109 -0.09 -18.03 12.41
CA GLY A 109 -0.88 -17.57 13.55
C GLY A 109 -1.44 -16.16 13.44
N LEU A 110 -1.32 -15.48 12.29
CA LEU A 110 -1.89 -14.15 12.10
C LEU A 110 -3.40 -14.19 11.88
N LYS A 111 -4.08 -13.11 12.28
CA LYS A 111 -5.52 -12.92 12.07
C LYS A 111 -5.79 -11.87 10.99
N LEU A 112 -6.50 -12.26 9.93
CA LEU A 112 -6.94 -11.33 8.89
C LEU A 112 -8.01 -10.39 9.47
N ARG A 113 -7.83 -9.07 9.31
CA ARG A 113 -8.81 -8.06 9.73
C ARG A 113 -9.62 -7.54 8.56
N ASN A 114 -8.95 -7.17 7.47
CA ASN A 114 -9.62 -6.82 6.22
C ASN A 114 -8.85 -7.37 5.02
N ARG A 115 -9.64 -7.66 3.98
CA ARG A 115 -9.17 -7.82 2.62
C ARG A 115 -9.50 -6.54 1.87
N ILE A 116 -8.58 -5.57 1.93
CA ILE A 116 -8.80 -4.23 1.39
C ILE A 116 -8.67 -4.27 -0.13
N ILE A 117 -9.64 -3.74 -0.83
CA ILE A 117 -9.66 -3.63 -2.29
C ILE A 117 -9.14 -2.25 -2.68
N TRP A 118 -7.94 -2.21 -3.25
CA TRP A 118 -7.40 -1.01 -3.88
C TRP A 118 -7.88 -0.95 -5.33
N HIS A 119 -8.86 -0.11 -5.59
CA HIS A 119 -9.41 0.14 -6.92
C HIS A 119 -8.64 1.26 -7.63
N PHE A 120 -8.20 0.97 -8.86
CA PHE A 120 -7.60 1.94 -9.77
C PHE A 120 -8.30 1.89 -11.14
N GLU A 121 -8.50 3.05 -11.73
CA GLU A 121 -9.36 3.19 -12.92
C GLU A 121 -8.61 2.87 -14.23
N HIS A 122 -7.29 3.03 -14.25
CA HIS A 122 -6.45 2.83 -15.43
C HIS A 122 -5.64 1.52 -15.38
N GLY A 123 -5.67 0.77 -16.49
CA GLY A 123 -4.91 -0.46 -16.62
C GLY A 123 -5.10 -1.11 -17.99
N LEU A 124 -4.40 -2.23 -18.21
CA LEU A 124 -4.51 -3.00 -19.44
C LEU A 124 -5.96 -3.48 -19.67
N HIS A 125 -6.35 -3.55 -20.94
CA HIS A 125 -7.67 -4.03 -21.36
C HIS A 125 -7.61 -5.52 -21.68
N CYS A 126 -8.73 -6.21 -21.45
CA CYS A 126 -8.94 -7.59 -21.84
C CYS A 126 -10.18 -7.69 -22.72
N SER A 127 -10.14 -8.54 -23.75
CA SER A 127 -11.27 -8.78 -24.67
C SER A 127 -12.10 -10.02 -24.32
N ARG A 128 -11.50 -11.00 -23.65
CA ARG A 128 -12.12 -12.30 -23.34
C ARG A 128 -12.64 -12.42 -21.90
N ARG A 129 -12.58 -11.34 -21.12
CA ARG A 129 -13.05 -11.23 -19.73
C ARG A 129 -13.10 -9.76 -19.29
N PHE A 130 -13.74 -9.48 -18.16
CA PHE A 130 -13.65 -8.16 -17.54
C PHE A 130 -12.20 -7.82 -17.17
N SER A 131 -11.83 -6.57 -17.45
CA SER A 131 -10.48 -6.09 -17.18
C SER A 131 -10.29 -5.91 -15.67
N GLY A 132 -9.16 -6.36 -15.14
CA GLY A 132 -8.83 -6.17 -13.73
C GLY A 132 -8.64 -4.69 -13.43
N ARG A 133 -9.32 -4.18 -12.39
CA ARG A 133 -9.25 -2.78 -11.95
C ARG A 133 -9.02 -2.65 -10.46
N TYR A 134 -8.50 -3.69 -9.85
CA TYR A 134 -8.14 -3.64 -8.45
C TYR A 134 -6.99 -4.59 -8.16
N GLU A 135 -6.32 -4.31 -7.06
CA GLU A 135 -5.46 -5.24 -6.35
C GLU A 135 -5.91 -5.30 -4.89
N THR A 136 -5.43 -6.28 -4.16
CA THR A 136 -5.85 -6.55 -2.78
C THR A 136 -4.72 -6.24 -1.82
N ILE A 137 -5.04 -5.68 -0.65
CA ILE A 137 -4.13 -5.63 0.50
C ILE A 137 -4.71 -6.54 1.57
N LEU A 138 -3.97 -7.59 1.91
CA LEU A 138 -4.29 -8.44 3.04
C LEU A 138 -3.76 -7.78 4.32
N TRP A 139 -4.66 -7.25 5.14
CA TRP A 139 -4.29 -6.68 6.45
C TRP A 139 -4.46 -7.73 7.55
N PHE A 140 -3.33 -8.19 8.05
CA PHE A 140 -3.21 -9.13 9.16
C PHE A 140 -2.70 -8.44 10.44
N THR A 141 -3.04 -9.03 11.58
CA THR A 141 -2.56 -8.61 12.91
C THR A 141 -1.96 -9.80 13.66
N LYS A 142 -0.93 -9.55 14.47
CA LYS A 142 -0.28 -10.59 15.27
C LYS A 142 -1.16 -11.11 16.41
N THR A 143 -1.90 -10.20 17.05
CA THR A 143 -2.79 -10.52 18.18
C THR A 143 -4.11 -9.74 18.05
N ASP A 144 -5.00 -9.87 19.05
CA ASP A 144 -6.19 -9.03 19.15
C ASP A 144 -5.93 -7.65 19.78
N ASN A 145 -4.76 -7.44 20.39
CA ASN A 145 -4.35 -6.15 20.92
C ASN A 145 -3.45 -5.44 19.91
N TYR A 146 -4.03 -4.87 18.85
CA TYR A 146 -3.32 -4.20 17.76
C TYR A 146 -3.62 -2.70 17.70
N VAL A 147 -2.70 -1.92 17.14
CA VAL A 147 -2.90 -0.48 16.91
C VAL A 147 -3.88 -0.28 15.74
N PHE A 148 -4.95 0.49 15.99
CA PHE A 148 -5.86 0.94 14.95
C PHE A 148 -6.41 2.34 15.22
N ASN A 149 -5.94 3.33 14.45
CA ASN A 149 -6.28 4.73 14.54
C ASN A 149 -7.22 5.11 13.38
N LEU A 150 -8.53 5.08 13.63
CA LEU A 150 -9.53 5.37 12.58
C LEU A 150 -9.62 6.86 12.23
N ASP A 151 -9.52 7.73 13.23
CA ASP A 151 -9.81 9.16 13.07
C ASP A 151 -8.92 9.89 12.04
N PRO A 152 -7.59 9.66 11.98
CA PRO A 152 -6.72 10.29 10.99
C PRO A 152 -7.01 9.91 9.52
N VAL A 153 -7.78 8.84 9.29
CA VAL A 153 -8.06 8.30 7.94
C VAL A 153 -9.54 8.35 7.59
N ARG A 154 -10.35 9.06 8.37
CA ARG A 154 -11.75 9.31 8.03
C ARG A 154 -11.83 10.10 6.74
N VAL A 155 -12.89 9.82 5.99
CA VAL A 155 -13.21 10.55 4.76
C VAL A 155 -14.47 11.40 4.97
N PRO A 156 -14.61 12.53 4.24
CA PRO A 156 -15.80 13.37 4.34
C PRO A 156 -17.09 12.57 4.17
N GLN A 157 -18.10 12.95 4.95
CA GLN A 157 -19.42 12.36 4.82
C GLN A 157 -20.15 12.97 3.64
N LYS A 158 -20.96 12.15 2.96
CA LYS A 158 -21.85 12.65 1.90
C LYS A 158 -22.88 13.65 2.45
N TYR A 159 -23.34 13.45 3.69
CA TYR A 159 -24.30 14.32 4.36
C TYR A 159 -23.76 14.75 5.73
N PRO A 160 -22.86 15.75 5.76
CA PRO A 160 -22.35 16.31 7.01
C PRO A 160 -23.51 16.81 7.88
N GLY A 161 -23.46 16.53 9.18
CA GLY A 161 -24.46 17.02 10.12
C GLY A 161 -25.80 16.27 10.13
N LYS A 162 -25.90 15.11 9.47
CA LYS A 162 -27.06 14.23 9.61
C LYS A 162 -27.32 13.93 11.09
N LYS A 163 -28.56 14.15 11.52
CA LYS A 163 -29.03 13.91 12.88
C LYS A 163 -29.97 12.71 12.91
N TYR A 164 -30.05 12.04 14.05
CA TYR A 164 -31.09 11.04 14.25
C TYR A 164 -32.46 11.71 14.14
N PHE A 165 -33.33 11.15 13.30
CA PHE A 165 -34.66 11.69 13.06
C PHE A 165 -35.67 11.31 14.16
N LYS A 166 -35.51 10.13 14.76
CA LYS A 166 -36.39 9.57 15.81
C LYS A 166 -35.57 8.82 16.87
N GLY A 167 -36.21 8.52 17.99
CA GLY A 167 -35.63 7.76 19.10
C GLY A 167 -34.93 8.64 20.14
N PRO A 168 -34.31 8.02 21.18
CA PRO A 168 -33.76 8.74 22.33
C PRO A 168 -32.59 9.68 22.01
N LYS A 169 -32.01 9.59 20.82
CA LYS A 169 -30.95 10.47 20.31
C LYS A 169 -31.43 11.47 19.27
N ALA A 170 -32.74 11.64 19.09
CA ALA A 170 -33.31 12.56 18.10
C ALA A 170 -32.72 13.97 18.27
N GLY A 171 -32.31 14.59 17.16
CA GLY A 171 -31.64 15.89 17.16
C GLY A 171 -30.12 15.86 17.44
N GLN A 172 -29.56 14.73 17.90
CA GLN A 172 -28.11 14.52 18.00
C GLN A 172 -27.52 14.07 16.66
N TYR A 173 -26.24 14.38 16.43
CA TYR A 173 -25.53 13.92 15.23
C TYR A 173 -25.48 12.39 15.17
N SER A 174 -25.91 11.83 14.04
CA SER A 174 -25.88 10.37 13.80
C SER A 174 -24.55 9.88 13.25
N CYS A 175 -23.63 10.79 12.97
CA CYS A 175 -22.39 10.49 12.30
C CYS A 175 -21.22 11.18 13.03
N ASN A 176 -20.02 10.62 12.94
CA ASN A 176 -18.84 11.19 13.59
C ASN A 176 -18.44 12.51 12.89
N PRO A 177 -18.18 13.61 13.63
CA PRO A 177 -17.88 14.92 13.04
C PRO A 177 -16.60 14.95 12.20
N LEU A 178 -15.64 14.05 12.47
CA LEU A 178 -14.38 13.95 11.72
C LEU A 178 -14.53 13.21 10.38
N GLY A 179 -15.70 12.64 10.09
CA GLY A 179 -15.96 11.91 8.84
C GLY A 179 -16.40 10.46 9.04
N LYS A 180 -16.66 9.76 7.93
CA LYS A 180 -17.00 8.33 7.96
C LYS A 180 -15.74 7.47 7.91
N ASN A 181 -15.87 6.22 8.36
CA ASN A 181 -14.86 5.20 8.10
C ASN A 181 -14.64 5.09 6.57
N PRO A 182 -13.39 5.05 6.07
CA PRO A 182 -13.11 4.92 4.64
C PRO A 182 -13.65 3.62 4.02
N GLY A 183 -13.99 2.62 4.83
CA GLY A 183 -14.31 1.27 4.39
C GLY A 183 -13.05 0.53 3.95
N ASP A 184 -13.23 -0.61 3.30
CA ASP A 184 -12.15 -1.45 2.76
C ASP A 184 -12.14 -1.49 1.23
N LEU A 185 -12.86 -0.57 0.57
CA LEU A 185 -12.73 -0.31 -0.87
C LEU A 185 -12.15 1.10 -1.06
N TRP A 186 -10.90 1.17 -1.51
CA TRP A 186 -10.16 2.41 -1.64
C TRP A 186 -9.94 2.74 -3.11
N VAL A 187 -10.54 3.84 -3.55
CA VAL A 187 -10.34 4.38 -4.90
C VAL A 187 -9.14 5.32 -4.85
N ILE A 188 -7.98 4.83 -5.31
CA ILE A 188 -6.72 5.59 -5.31
C ILE A 188 -6.03 5.34 -6.66
N PRO A 189 -5.67 6.37 -7.43
CA PRO A 189 -5.02 6.18 -8.73
C PRO A 189 -3.69 5.42 -8.61
N ASN A 190 -3.41 4.55 -9.58
CA ASN A 190 -2.11 3.88 -9.66
C ASN A 190 -1.04 4.79 -10.28
N VAL A 191 0.22 4.54 -9.94
CA VAL A 191 1.35 5.32 -10.46
C VAL A 191 1.73 4.84 -11.87
N LYS A 192 1.07 5.40 -12.88
CA LYS A 192 1.30 5.11 -14.31
C LYS A 192 1.51 6.38 -15.13
N CYS A 193 2.18 6.26 -16.28
CA CYS A 193 2.44 7.29 -17.31
C CYS A 193 2.62 8.72 -16.77
N ASN A 194 1.52 9.48 -16.66
CA ASN A 194 1.52 10.91 -16.33
C ASN A 194 1.37 11.20 -14.82
N HIS A 195 1.36 10.17 -13.97
CA HIS A 195 1.23 10.34 -12.53
C HIS A 195 2.47 11.07 -11.97
N ILE A 196 2.25 12.07 -11.12
CA ILE A 196 3.32 12.95 -10.60
C ILE A 196 4.43 12.19 -9.85
N GLU A 197 4.09 11.04 -9.27
CA GLU A 197 5.02 10.19 -8.53
C GLU A 197 5.77 9.18 -9.41
N LYS A 198 5.49 9.12 -10.72
CA LYS A 198 6.02 8.09 -11.61
C LYS A 198 7.54 8.18 -11.71
N THR A 199 8.18 7.06 -11.44
CA THR A 199 9.61 6.84 -11.65
C THR A 199 9.83 5.79 -12.72
N GLU A 200 11.08 5.37 -12.94
CA GLU A 200 11.40 4.25 -13.84
C GLU A 200 10.95 2.88 -13.29
N HIS A 201 10.51 2.79 -12.03
CA HIS A 201 10.02 1.54 -11.46
C HIS A 201 8.66 1.13 -12.09
N PRO A 202 8.50 -0.12 -12.56
CA PRO A 202 7.32 -0.51 -13.33
C PRO A 202 6.03 -0.62 -12.49
N CYS A 203 6.18 -0.99 -11.21
CA CYS A 203 5.09 -1.35 -10.30
C CYS A 203 5.21 -0.60 -8.97
N GLN A 204 5.27 0.73 -9.01
CA GLN A 204 5.30 1.56 -7.81
C GLN A 204 3.86 1.80 -7.32
N PHE A 205 3.57 1.53 -6.03
CA PHE A 205 2.33 1.99 -5.41
C PHE A 205 2.43 3.47 -5.01
N PRO A 206 1.30 4.22 -4.97
CA PRO A 206 1.29 5.63 -4.61
C PRO A 206 1.53 5.84 -3.12
N VAL A 207 2.15 6.96 -2.74
CA VAL A 207 2.43 7.28 -1.34
C VAL A 207 1.16 7.35 -0.50
N GLU A 208 0.09 7.96 -1.03
CA GLU A 208 -1.23 8.08 -0.38
C GLU A 208 -1.79 6.72 0.10
N LEU A 209 -1.62 5.65 -0.69
CA LEU A 209 -2.10 4.31 -0.32
C LEU A 209 -1.45 3.83 0.97
N ILE A 210 -0.15 4.09 1.12
CA ILE A 210 0.62 3.66 2.28
C ILE A 210 0.47 4.62 3.44
N GLU A 211 0.32 5.93 3.20
CA GLU A 211 0.03 6.89 4.26
C GLU A 211 -1.23 6.50 5.03
N ARG A 212 -2.28 6.04 4.35
CA ARG A 212 -3.50 5.55 5.00
C ARG A 212 -3.20 4.36 5.93
N LEU A 213 -2.35 3.42 5.51
CA LEU A 213 -1.95 2.28 6.34
C LEU A 213 -1.08 2.71 7.52
N VAL A 214 -0.10 3.59 7.29
CA VAL A 214 0.80 4.13 8.33
C VAL A 214 -0.02 4.85 9.40
N LEU A 215 -0.89 5.78 9.00
CA LEU A 215 -1.73 6.53 9.92
C LEU A 215 -2.68 5.63 10.70
N SER A 216 -3.23 4.59 10.07
CA SER A 216 -4.17 3.66 10.71
C SER A 216 -3.50 2.68 11.65
N LEU A 217 -2.29 2.19 11.35
CA LEU A 217 -1.73 0.98 11.97
C LEU A 217 -0.50 1.24 12.84
N THR A 218 -0.11 2.51 12.97
CA THR A 218 1.07 2.93 13.74
C THR A 218 0.80 4.23 14.51
N ASN A 219 1.59 4.48 15.53
CA ASN A 219 1.70 5.74 16.26
C ASN A 219 3.00 6.48 15.87
N VAL A 220 3.10 7.75 16.26
CA VAL A 220 4.33 8.54 16.03
C VAL A 220 5.53 7.85 16.66
N GLY A 221 6.65 7.77 15.92
CA GLY A 221 7.89 7.13 16.36
C GLY A 221 7.99 5.63 16.11
N ASP A 222 6.89 4.95 15.76
CA ASP A 222 6.88 3.52 15.45
C ASP A 222 7.66 3.20 14.16
N TRP A 223 8.12 1.95 14.04
CA TRP A 223 8.80 1.46 12.84
C TRP A 223 7.83 0.88 11.80
N VAL A 224 8.00 1.34 10.57
CA VAL A 224 7.40 0.78 9.35
C VAL A 224 8.49 0.08 8.54
N PHE A 225 8.26 -1.17 8.18
CA PHE A 225 9.20 -2.01 7.45
C PHE A 225 8.64 -2.46 6.10
N ASP A 226 9.49 -2.47 5.08
CA ASP A 226 9.19 -3.00 3.74
C ASP A 226 10.31 -3.95 3.26
N PRO A 227 10.05 -5.27 3.19
CA PRO A 227 11.04 -6.23 2.69
C PRO A 227 11.37 -6.07 1.20
N PHE A 228 10.51 -5.40 0.42
CA PHE A 228 10.68 -5.22 -1.03
C PHE A 228 10.52 -3.74 -1.38
N LEU A 229 11.46 -2.93 -0.87
CA LEU A 229 11.34 -1.48 -0.77
C LEU A 229 11.11 -0.76 -2.10
N GLY A 230 11.64 -1.30 -3.21
CA GLY A 230 11.57 -0.67 -4.52
C GLY A 230 12.11 0.75 -4.48
N THR A 231 11.23 1.73 -4.74
CA THR A 231 11.58 3.16 -4.79
C THR A 231 11.30 3.91 -3.48
N GLY A 232 11.13 3.21 -2.36
CA GLY A 232 11.08 3.83 -1.04
C GLY A 232 9.73 4.39 -0.61
N THR A 233 8.64 4.10 -1.32
CA THR A 233 7.31 4.67 -1.04
C THR A 233 6.84 4.45 0.40
N SER A 234 7.06 3.24 0.94
CA SER A 234 6.71 2.88 2.31
C SER A 234 7.48 3.67 3.37
N VAL A 235 8.79 3.82 3.17
CA VAL A 235 9.66 4.65 4.03
C VAL A 235 9.27 6.12 3.94
N ILE A 236 9.00 6.64 2.74
CA ILE A 236 8.53 8.03 2.51
C ILE A 236 7.24 8.29 3.30
N ALA A 237 6.24 7.42 3.18
CA ALA A 237 4.98 7.53 3.91
C ALA A 237 5.20 7.51 5.44
N ALA A 238 6.13 6.68 5.93
CA ALA A 238 6.47 6.62 7.35
C ALA A 238 7.06 7.94 7.85
N ILE A 239 8.11 8.44 7.21
CA ILE A 239 8.83 9.64 7.68
C ILE A 239 7.96 10.91 7.60
N ARG A 240 7.08 10.99 6.58
CA ARG A 240 6.11 12.08 6.42
C ARG A 240 5.22 12.24 7.65
N HIS A 241 4.83 11.12 8.24
CA HIS A 241 4.00 11.05 9.43
C HIS A 241 4.80 10.87 10.72
N GLN A 242 6.09 11.22 10.73
CA GLN A 242 6.95 11.14 11.92
C GLN A 242 7.10 9.72 12.49
N ARG A 243 6.99 8.70 11.64
CA ARG A 243 7.39 7.32 11.94
C ARG A 243 8.81 7.07 11.45
N LYS A 244 9.41 5.98 11.90
CA LYS A 244 10.68 5.48 11.39
C LYS A 244 10.42 4.52 10.24
N GLY A 245 11.30 4.48 9.25
CA GLY A 245 11.15 3.65 8.06
C GLY A 245 12.38 2.80 7.79
N ALA A 246 12.16 1.51 7.50
CA ALA A 246 13.22 0.59 7.09
C ALA A 246 12.79 -0.23 5.88
N GLY A 247 13.73 -0.60 5.01
CA GLY A 247 13.46 -1.59 3.97
C GLY A 247 14.71 -2.12 3.30
N ALA A 248 14.53 -3.19 2.53
CA ALA A 248 15.57 -3.82 1.75
C ALA A 248 15.24 -3.77 0.25
N GLU A 249 16.26 -3.56 -0.58
CA GLU A 249 16.16 -3.62 -2.03
C GLU A 249 17.44 -4.24 -2.59
N ILE A 250 17.29 -5.11 -3.59
CA ILE A 250 18.41 -5.86 -4.18
C ILE A 250 18.97 -5.17 -5.44
N ILE A 251 18.16 -4.35 -6.12
CA ILE A 251 18.52 -3.71 -7.39
C ILE A 251 19.18 -2.35 -7.08
N PRO A 252 20.49 -2.16 -7.39
CA PRO A 252 21.22 -0.91 -7.11
C PRO A 252 20.50 0.35 -7.60
N LYS A 253 19.97 0.29 -8.83
CA LYS A 253 19.21 1.40 -9.42
C LYS A 253 18.01 1.84 -8.57
N TYR A 254 17.29 0.89 -7.95
CA TYR A 254 16.13 1.19 -7.12
C TYR A 254 16.54 1.65 -5.71
N ILE A 255 17.65 1.14 -5.18
CA ILE A 255 18.26 1.66 -3.94
C ILE A 255 18.59 3.15 -4.09
N ASP A 256 19.28 3.54 -5.15
CA ASP A 256 19.68 4.94 -5.38
C ASP A 256 18.47 5.86 -5.56
N LEU A 257 17.47 5.38 -6.31
CA LEU A 257 16.21 6.10 -6.50
C LEU A 257 15.41 6.24 -5.19
N ALA A 258 15.36 5.20 -4.36
CA ALA A 258 14.72 5.26 -3.05
C ALA A 258 15.42 6.30 -2.16
N ARG A 259 16.75 6.28 -2.10
CA ARG A 259 17.54 7.27 -1.34
C ARG A 259 17.26 8.69 -1.79
N SER A 260 17.34 8.95 -3.11
CA SER A 260 17.07 10.28 -3.67
C SER A 260 15.65 10.78 -3.34
N ARG A 261 14.64 9.91 -3.45
CA ARG A 261 13.25 10.28 -3.11
C ARG A 261 13.06 10.55 -1.61
N ILE A 262 13.70 9.76 -0.76
CA ILE A 262 13.68 9.98 0.69
C ILE A 262 14.36 11.30 1.04
N GLU A 263 15.49 11.64 0.42
CA GLU A 263 16.16 12.93 0.60
C GLU A 263 15.28 14.10 0.16
N GLN A 264 14.56 13.96 -0.97
CA GLN A 264 13.57 14.96 -1.41
C GLN A 264 12.42 15.11 -0.42
N GLU A 265 11.92 14.02 0.18
CA GLU A 265 10.88 14.09 1.22
C GLU A 265 11.40 14.82 2.45
N LEU A 266 12.62 14.51 2.89
CA LEU A 266 13.27 15.17 4.02
C LEU A 266 13.49 16.67 3.78
N ALA A 267 13.74 17.06 2.53
CA ALA A 267 13.88 18.44 2.09
C ALA A 267 12.54 19.14 1.80
N GLY A 268 11.41 18.42 1.84
CA GLY A 268 10.08 18.95 1.51
C GLY A 268 9.87 19.24 0.02
N THR A 269 10.69 18.67 -0.86
CA THR A 269 10.66 18.90 -2.32
C THR A 269 10.04 17.74 -3.10
N LEU A 270 9.80 16.60 -2.46
CA LEU A 270 9.19 15.44 -3.12
C LEU A 270 7.75 15.75 -3.54
N LYS A 271 7.48 15.63 -4.85
CA LYS A 271 6.12 15.79 -5.37
C LYS A 271 5.36 14.48 -5.25
N THR A 272 4.24 14.51 -4.54
CA THR A 272 3.31 13.38 -4.42
C THR A 272 1.87 13.84 -4.61
N ARG A 273 0.96 12.90 -4.87
CA ARG A 273 -0.47 13.20 -4.87
C ARG A 273 -0.94 13.28 -3.41
N PRO A 274 -1.53 14.40 -2.95
CA PRO A 274 -2.05 14.50 -1.58
C PRO A 274 -3.21 13.53 -1.32
N MET A 275 -3.31 13.01 -0.09
CA MET A 275 -4.33 12.02 0.31
C MET A 275 -5.77 12.50 0.17
N ASP A 276 -6.02 13.80 0.31
CA ASP A 276 -7.33 14.43 0.29
C ASP A 276 -7.73 14.93 -1.10
N ARG A 277 -6.82 14.84 -2.09
CA ARG A 277 -7.10 15.27 -3.45
C ARG A 277 -8.18 14.37 -4.06
N PRO A 278 -9.26 14.91 -4.64
CA PRO A 278 -10.22 14.13 -5.41
C PRO A 278 -9.58 13.47 -6.64
N VAL A 279 -10.11 12.32 -7.06
CA VAL A 279 -9.73 11.73 -8.36
C VAL A 279 -10.12 12.71 -9.46
N TYR A 280 -9.27 12.82 -10.48
CA TYR A 280 -9.46 13.80 -11.56
C TYR A 280 -10.83 13.63 -12.22
N ASP A 281 -11.63 14.70 -12.23
CA ASP A 281 -12.89 14.78 -12.97
C ASP A 281 -12.69 15.63 -14.25
N PRO A 282 -12.79 15.03 -15.44
CA PRO A 282 -12.63 15.76 -16.71
C PRO A 282 -13.71 16.83 -16.96
N ILE A 283 -14.90 16.70 -16.37
CA ILE A 283 -16.00 17.67 -16.48
C ILE A 283 -15.68 18.90 -15.64
N GLU A 284 -15.29 18.72 -14.38
CA GLU A 284 -14.94 19.82 -13.48
C GLU A 284 -13.68 20.57 -13.94
N THR A 285 -12.79 19.91 -14.67
CA THR A 285 -11.53 20.49 -15.16
C THR A 285 -11.62 21.12 -16.56
N GLY A 286 -12.82 21.18 -17.14
CA GLY A 286 -13.07 21.90 -18.40
C GLY A 286 -12.42 21.26 -19.64
N ASN A 287 -12.12 19.96 -19.59
CA ASN A 287 -11.48 19.28 -20.72
C ASN A 287 -12.51 19.01 -21.85
N SER A 288 -12.18 19.43 -23.07
CA SER A 288 -13.05 19.33 -24.26
C SER A 288 -13.19 17.90 -24.80
N LEU A 289 -12.35 16.96 -24.34
CA LEU A 289 -12.41 15.53 -24.68
C LEU A 289 -13.42 14.74 -23.82
N THR A 290 -14.49 15.38 -23.36
CA THR A 290 -15.61 14.74 -22.65
C THR A 290 -16.69 14.20 -23.60
N ILE A 291 -16.64 14.60 -24.88
CA ILE A 291 -17.57 14.17 -25.91
C ILE A 291 -16.94 13.05 -26.72
N ALA A 292 -17.56 11.87 -26.68
CA ALA A 292 -17.13 10.75 -27.50
C ALA A 292 -17.20 11.12 -29.00
N PRO A 293 -16.13 10.94 -29.80
CA PRO A 293 -16.11 11.40 -31.19
C PRO A 293 -17.19 10.75 -32.08
N TRP A 294 -17.75 9.61 -31.67
CA TRP A 294 -18.85 8.92 -32.36
C TRP A 294 -20.26 9.36 -31.92
N SER A 295 -20.37 10.24 -30.90
CA SER A 295 -21.66 10.81 -30.50
C SER A 295 -22.17 11.86 -31.50
N ASN A 296 -21.31 12.33 -32.40
CA ASN A 296 -21.71 13.02 -33.63
C ASN A 296 -21.99 12.02 -34.76
N ASN A 297 -23.07 11.25 -34.63
CA ASN A 297 -23.66 10.59 -35.79
C ASN A 297 -25.14 10.98 -35.93
N LYS A 298 -25.32 11.95 -36.83
CA LYS A 298 -26.42 12.13 -37.79
C LYS A 298 -27.79 11.61 -37.35
N LYS A 299 -28.73 12.57 -37.25
CA LYS A 299 -30.17 12.35 -37.50
C LYS A 299 -30.33 11.30 -38.61
N ILE A 300 -30.72 10.09 -38.23
CA ILE A 300 -31.33 9.14 -39.14
C ILE A 300 -32.70 9.75 -39.47
N ARG A 301 -32.78 10.39 -40.65
CA ARG A 301 -34.05 10.60 -41.35
C ARG A 301 -34.33 9.35 -42.16
#